data_AF-A0A3P7LWW4-F1
#
_entry.id   AF-A0A3P7LWW4-F1
#
_cell.length_a   1.000
_cell.length_b   1.000
_cell.length_c   1.000
_cell.angle_alpha   90.00
_cell.angle_beta   90.00
_cell.angle_gamma   90.00
#
_symmetry.space_group_name_H-M   'P 1'
#
loop_
_entity.id
_entity.type
_entity.pdbx_description
1 polymer ?
#
loop_
_entity_poly.entity_id
_entity_poly.type
_entity_poly.pdbx_seq_one_letter_code
_entity_poly.pdbx_strand_id
1 'polypeptide(L)'
;MNQGPYYNEPGYANQRSPDASKRYNDIIKHETLRCAVCDVLERKYYIPDELYAVSKGAFENYHAYYQSICEANLSLSGQPMSDSHGGRRGAFQYNNILQRLCALKASLGK
;
A
#
# COMPACT_ATOMS: atom_id res chain seq x y z
N MET A 1 12.47 -1.80 4.96
CA MET A 1 11.17 -2.22 5.55
C MET A 1 11.27 -3.68 5.95
N ASN A 2 10.73 -4.09 7.10
CA ASN A 2 10.79 -5.47 7.60
C ASN A 2 9.39 -6.12 7.64
N GLN A 3 9.30 -7.40 8.01
CA GLN A 3 8.03 -8.15 8.00
C GLN A 3 7.08 -7.83 9.16
N GLY A 4 7.56 -7.12 10.19
CA GLY A 4 6.79 -6.79 11.39
C GLY A 4 7.08 -5.37 11.88
N PRO A 5 6.75 -4.34 11.08
CA PRO A 5 7.04 -2.95 11.43
C PRO A 5 6.33 -2.48 12.70
N TYR A 6 5.28 -3.17 13.14
CA TYR A 6 4.65 -2.96 14.45
C TYR A 6 5.67 -3.02 15.60
N TYR A 7 6.65 -3.91 15.54
CA TYR A 7 7.64 -4.11 16.60
C TYR A 7 8.78 -3.07 16.59
N ASN A 8 8.79 -2.16 15.61
CA ASN A 8 9.78 -1.08 15.55
C ASN A 8 9.47 0.04 16.54
N GLU A 9 8.24 0.11 17.05
CA GLU A 9 7.84 1.16 17.99
C GLU A 9 8.49 0.95 19.37
N PRO A 10 8.98 2.03 20.04
CA PRO A 10 9.53 1.94 21.38
C PRO A 10 8.53 1.30 22.36
N GLY A 11 8.95 0.24 23.05
CA GLY A 11 8.10 -0.51 23.99
C GLY A 11 7.30 -1.67 23.38
N TYR A 12 7.38 -1.87 22.06
CA TYR A 12 6.63 -2.93 21.37
C TYR A 12 7.49 -4.14 20.96
N ALA A 13 8.82 -4.02 20.97
CA ALA A 13 9.75 -5.05 20.49
C ALA A 13 9.54 -6.45 21.09
N ASN A 14 9.16 -6.54 22.37
CA ASN A 14 8.96 -7.81 23.08
C ASN A 14 7.48 -8.18 23.26
N GLN A 15 6.54 -7.37 22.74
CA GLN A 15 5.12 -7.68 22.86
C GLN A 15 4.75 -8.87 21.98
N ARG A 16 3.99 -9.82 22.51
CA ARG A 16 3.34 -10.85 21.70
C ARG A 16 1.93 -10.40 21.34
N SER A 17 1.81 -9.64 20.27
CA SER A 17 0.50 -9.25 19.72
C SER A 17 0.43 -9.54 18.21
N PRO A 18 0.29 -10.82 17.82
CA PRO A 18 0.23 -11.22 16.42
C PRO A 18 -0.90 -10.52 15.66
N ASP A 19 -2.05 -10.34 16.30
CA ASP A 19 -3.22 -9.69 15.69
C ASP A 19 -3.01 -8.19 15.48
N ALA A 20 -2.34 -7.51 16.41
CA ALA A 20 -2.00 -6.09 16.23
C ALA A 20 -0.95 -5.93 15.12
N SER A 21 0.09 -6.78 15.11
CA SER A 21 1.09 -6.78 14.05
C SER A 21 0.48 -7.07 12.68
N LYS A 22 -0.48 -8.02 12.59
CA LYS A 22 -1.17 -8.32 11.34
C LYS A 22 -2.01 -7.13 10.87
N ARG A 23 -2.82 -6.53 11.75
CA ARG A 23 -3.64 -5.35 11.42
C ARG A 23 -2.77 -4.19 10.94
N TYR A 24 -1.66 -3.94 11.62
CA TYR A 24 -0.70 -2.92 11.22
C TYR A 24 -0.10 -3.22 9.84
N ASN A 25 0.29 -4.47 9.58
CA ASN A 25 0.78 -4.88 8.26
C ASN A 25 -0.26 -4.68 7.14
N ASP A 26 -1.52 -4.97 7.41
CA ASP A 26 -2.61 -4.78 6.44
C ASP A 26 -2.79 -3.28 6.10
N ILE A 27 -2.69 -2.40 7.11
CA ILE A 27 -2.68 -0.93 6.93
C ILE A 27 -1.48 -0.49 6.09
N ILE A 28 -0.26 -0.91 6.45
CA ILE A 28 0.96 -0.52 5.74
C ILE A 28 0.93 -0.99 4.28
N LYS A 29 0.44 -2.22 4.03
CA LYS A 29 0.28 -2.76 2.68
C LYS A 29 -0.68 -1.93 1.85
N HIS A 30 -1.84 -1.59 2.41
CA HIS A 30 -2.82 -0.71 1.77
C HIS A 30 -2.21 0.65 1.43
N GLU A 31 -1.62 1.33 2.41
CA GLU A 31 -1.06 2.67 2.22
C GLU A 31 0.16 2.68 1.29
N THR A 32 0.93 1.60 1.24
CA THR A 32 2.02 1.43 0.27
C THR A 32 1.46 1.41 -1.15
N LEU A 33 0.42 0.63 -1.42
CA LEU A 33 -0.21 0.61 -2.75
C LEU A 33 -0.86 1.96 -3.10
N ARG A 34 -1.54 2.59 -2.13
CA ARG A 34 -2.23 3.86 -2.35
C ARG A 34 -1.27 5.01 -2.61
N CYS A 35 -0.27 5.18 -1.76
CA CYS A 35 0.64 6.33 -1.78
C CYS A 35 1.90 6.03 -2.58
N ALA A 36 2.65 5.00 -2.17
CA ALA A 36 3.99 4.75 -2.69
C ALA A 36 3.97 4.15 -4.11
N VAL A 37 2.86 3.54 -4.53
CA VAL A 37 2.67 3.07 -5.91
C VAL A 37 1.80 4.05 -6.69
N CYS A 38 0.50 4.15 -6.35
CA CYS A 38 -0.43 4.88 -7.20
C CYS A 38 -0.16 6.39 -7.18
N ASP A 39 -0.02 7.04 -6.01
CA ASP A 39 0.20 8.49 -5.98
C ASP A 39 1.54 8.91 -6.65
N VAL A 40 2.58 8.08 -6.53
CA VAL A 40 3.88 8.30 -7.21
C VAL A 40 3.73 8.21 -8.74
N LEU A 41 3.09 7.14 -9.24
CA LEU A 41 2.94 6.92 -10.69
C LEU A 41 1.95 7.90 -11.34
N GLU A 42 0.97 8.37 -10.58
CA GLU A 42 0.05 9.46 -10.96
C GLU A 42 0.70 10.85 -10.86
N ARG A 43 1.97 10.96 -10.42
CA ARG A 43 2.69 12.22 -10.22
C ARG A 43 1.94 13.21 -9.33
N LYS A 44 1.24 12.72 -8.30
CA LYS A 44 0.62 13.59 -7.28
C LYS A 44 1.65 14.33 -6.42
N TYR A 45 2.88 13.85 -6.41
CA TYR A 45 4.01 14.49 -5.78
C TYR A 45 5.14 14.64 -6.80
N TYR A 46 6.01 15.62 -6.59
CA TYR A 46 7.20 15.78 -7.41
C TYR A 46 8.15 14.60 -7.22
N ILE A 47 8.56 14.01 -8.34
CA ILE A 47 9.62 13.01 -8.44
C ILE A 47 10.44 13.34 -9.69
N PRO A 48 11.78 13.37 -9.61
CA PRO A 48 12.63 13.55 -10.78
C PRO A 48 12.32 12.54 -11.89
N ASP A 49 12.39 12.97 -13.16
CA ASP A 49 12.00 12.14 -14.30
C ASP A 49 12.78 10.83 -14.41
N GLU A 50 14.06 10.85 -14.05
CA GLU A 50 14.92 9.66 -14.01
C GLU A 50 14.39 8.61 -13.02
N LEU A 51 14.01 9.05 -11.81
CA LEU A 51 13.45 8.17 -10.79
C LEU A 51 12.02 7.73 -11.12
N TYR A 52 11.25 8.60 -11.79
CA TYR A 52 9.94 8.25 -12.31
C TYR A 52 10.02 7.14 -13.37
N ALA A 53 10.99 7.23 -14.28
CA ALA A 53 11.22 6.21 -15.31
C ALA A 53 11.56 4.85 -14.68
N VAL A 54 12.41 4.84 -13.65
CA VAL A 54 12.70 3.62 -12.86
C VAL A 54 11.43 3.09 -12.18
N SER A 55 10.62 3.96 -11.59
CA SER A 55 9.36 3.59 -10.95
C SER A 55 8.35 3.00 -11.93
N LYS A 56 8.25 3.57 -13.15
CA LYS A 56 7.42 3.04 -14.25
C LYS A 56 7.88 1.64 -14.65
N GLY A 57 9.18 1.43 -14.83
CA GLY A 57 9.74 0.12 -15.16
C GLY A 57 9.51 -0.92 -14.07
N ALA A 58 9.69 -0.55 -12.80
CA ALA A 58 9.38 -1.43 -11.67
C ALA A 58 7.89 -1.79 -11.61
N PHE A 59 7.01 -0.79 -11.83
CA PHE A 59 5.55 -1.00 -11.82
C PHE A 59 5.12 -2.05 -12.85
N GLU A 60 5.70 -2.07 -14.04
CA GLU A 60 5.37 -3.07 -15.05
C GLU A 60 5.64 -4.50 -14.58
N ASN A 61 6.77 -4.73 -13.90
CA ASN A 61 7.14 -6.04 -13.38
C ASN A 61 6.26 -6.49 -12.20
N TYR A 62 5.78 -5.55 -11.39
CA TYR A 62 5.02 -5.84 -10.16
C TYR A 62 3.51 -5.62 -10.28
N HIS A 63 3.01 -5.14 -11.43
CA HIS A 63 1.59 -4.79 -11.61
C HIS A 63 0.65 -5.96 -11.26
N ALA A 64 0.93 -7.15 -11.80
CA ALA A 64 0.12 -8.35 -11.51
C ALA A 64 0.13 -8.72 -10.01
N TYR A 65 1.28 -8.55 -9.35
CA TYR A 65 1.40 -8.77 -7.92
C TYR A 65 0.56 -7.75 -7.12
N TYR A 66 0.65 -6.47 -7.46
CA TYR A 66 -0.16 -5.42 -6.83
C TYR A 66 -1.66 -5.64 -7.03
N GLN A 67 -2.06 -6.07 -8.22
CA GLN A 67 -3.44 -6.41 -8.54
C GLN A 67 -3.94 -7.57 -7.67
N SER A 68 -3.17 -8.67 -7.58
CA SER A 68 -3.55 -9.83 -6.76
C SER A 68 -3.69 -9.49 -5.27
N ILE A 69 -2.87 -8.58 -4.75
CA ILE A 69 -3.03 -8.07 -3.38
C ILE A 69 -4.38 -7.36 -3.24
N CYS A 70 -4.74 -6.48 -4.17
CA CYS A 70 -6.00 -5.76 -4.09
C CYS A 70 -7.19 -6.71 -4.16
N GLU A 71 -7.17 -7.66 -5.11
CA GLU A 71 -8.21 -8.67 -5.31
C GLU A 71 -8.41 -9.54 -4.05
N ALA A 72 -7.31 -9.99 -3.44
CA ALA A 72 -7.36 -10.77 -2.20
C ALA A 72 -7.91 -9.99 -1.00
N ASN A 73 -7.96 -8.66 -1.05
CA ASN A 73 -8.36 -7.79 0.05
C ASN A 73 -9.60 -6.93 -0.25
N LEU A 74 -10.35 -7.21 -1.33
CA LEU A 74 -11.54 -6.42 -1.69
C LEU A 74 -12.60 -6.40 -0.59
N SER A 75 -12.73 -7.48 0.17
CA SER A 75 -13.67 -7.58 1.31
C SER A 75 -13.39 -6.59 2.43
N LEU A 76 -12.15 -6.10 2.54
CA LEU A 76 -11.77 -5.06 3.50
C LEU A 76 -12.16 -3.67 3.03
N SER A 77 -12.45 -3.46 1.73
CA SER A 77 -12.76 -2.14 1.20
C SER A 77 -13.99 -1.53 1.90
N GLY A 78 -13.86 -0.29 2.36
CA GLY A 78 -14.87 0.42 3.16
C GLY A 78 -14.77 0.17 4.67
N GLN A 79 -14.02 -0.84 5.12
CA GLN A 79 -13.82 -1.10 6.55
C GLN A 79 -12.80 -0.11 7.15
N PRO A 80 -12.98 0.32 8.41
CA PRO A 80 -12.07 1.24 9.06
C PRO A 80 -10.69 0.61 9.31
N MET A 81 -9.64 1.39 9.08
CA MET A 81 -8.27 1.01 9.45
C MET A 81 -8.07 1.24 10.96
N SER A 82 -8.09 0.15 11.74
CA SER A 82 -7.83 0.19 13.18
C SER A 82 -6.35 0.03 13.48
N ASP A 83 -5.68 1.15 13.76
CA ASP A 83 -4.28 1.18 14.17
C ASP A 83 -4.14 0.96 15.69
N SER A 84 -3.35 -0.05 16.06
CA SER A 84 -3.04 -0.41 17.44
C SER A 84 -2.19 0.62 18.19
N HIS A 85 -1.46 1.49 17.48
CA HIS A 85 -0.67 2.56 18.10
C HIS A 85 -1.45 3.85 18.33
N GLY A 86 -2.74 3.87 17.96
CA GLY A 86 -3.58 5.06 18.02
C GLY A 86 -3.38 5.96 16.80
N GLY A 87 -4.49 6.31 16.15
CA GLY A 87 -4.50 7.19 14.97
C GLY A 87 -5.71 6.96 14.08
N ARG A 88 -6.31 8.03 13.57
CA ARG A 88 -7.35 7.92 12.54
C ARG A 88 -6.69 7.84 11.17
N ARG A 89 -6.75 6.67 10.53
CA ARG A 89 -6.15 6.45 9.19
C ARG A 89 -7.17 6.40 8.06
N GLY A 90 -8.47 6.46 8.37
CA GLY A 90 -9.54 6.33 7.39
C GLY A 90 -9.99 4.89 7.22
N ALA A 91 -10.45 4.54 6.01
CA ALA A 91 -10.93 3.21 5.66
C ALA A 91 -10.07 2.60 4.56
N PHE A 92 -10.04 1.27 4.48
CA PHE A 92 -9.43 0.58 3.34
C PHE A 92 -10.19 0.91 2.05
N GLN A 93 -9.47 1.05 0.94
CA GLN A 93 -9.99 1.47 -0.36
C GLN A 93 -9.47 0.56 -1.49
N TYR A 94 -9.32 -0.75 -1.23
CA TYR A 94 -8.77 -1.71 -2.21
C TYR A 94 -9.52 -1.71 -3.55
N ASN A 95 -10.85 -1.49 -3.56
CA ASN A 95 -11.60 -1.31 -4.82
C ASN A 95 -11.10 -0.11 -5.63
N ASN A 96 -10.88 1.04 -4.99
CA ASN A 96 -10.41 2.25 -5.68
C ASN A 96 -8.94 2.10 -6.12
N ILE A 97 -8.09 1.51 -5.27
CA ILE A 97 -6.69 1.24 -5.62
C ILE A 97 -6.62 0.32 -6.85
N LEU A 98 -7.42 -0.74 -6.90
CA LEU A 98 -7.48 -1.65 -8.04
C LEU A 98 -7.83 -0.91 -9.33
N GLN A 99 -8.85 -0.05 -9.30
CA GLN A 99 -9.22 0.78 -10.46
C GLN A 99 -8.06 1.69 -10.91
N ARG A 100 -7.34 2.30 -9.96
CA ARG A 100 -6.18 3.15 -10.24
C ARG A 100 -5.03 2.36 -10.86
N LEU A 101 -4.72 1.16 -10.35
CA LEU A 101 -3.70 0.27 -10.92
C LEU A 101 -4.04 -0.13 -12.37
N CYS A 102 -5.30 -0.44 -12.67
CA CYS A 102 -5.76 -0.74 -14.03
C CYS A 102 -5.61 0.47 -14.97
N ALA A 103 -6.04 1.66 -14.51
CA ALA A 103 -5.90 2.90 -15.27
C ALA A 103 -4.42 3.23 -15.54
N LEU A 104 -3.56 3.07 -14.53
CA LEU A 104 -2.11 3.26 -14.67
C LEU A 104 -1.53 2.30 -15.70
N LYS A 105 -1.83 1.00 -15.64
CA LYS A 105 -1.31 0.03 -16.64
C LYS A 105 -1.77 0.37 -18.05
N ALA A 106 -3.02 0.79 -18.24
CA ALA A 106 -3.53 1.21 -19.54
C ALA A 106 -2.87 2.50 -20.07
N SER A 107 -2.53 3.43 -19.18
CA SER A 107 -1.88 4.71 -19.55
C SER A 107 -0.38 4.58 -19.79
N LEU A 108 0.29 3.72 -19.02
CA LEU A 108 1.75 3.55 -19.01
C LEU A 108 2.24 2.48 -19.99
N GLY A 109 1.36 1.56 -20.40
CA GLY A 109 1.62 0.51 -21.40
C GLY A 109 1.50 0.97 -22.86
N LYS A 110 1.40 2.29 -23.09
CA LYS A 110 1.61 2.92 -24.39
C LYS A 110 3.04 3.44 -24.47
#